data_AF-A0A8H8DEP1-F1
#
_entry.id   AF-A0A8H8DEP1-F1
#
_cell.length_a   1.000
_cell.length_b   1.000
_cell.length_c   1.000
_cell.angle_alpha   90.00
_cell.angle_beta   90.00
_cell.angle_gamma   90.00
#
_symmetry.space_group_name_H-M   'P 1'
#
loop_
_entity.id
_entity.type
_entity.pdbx_description
1 polymer ?
#
loop_
_entity_poly.entity_id
_entity_poly.type
_entity_poly.pdbx_seq_one_letter_code
_entity_poly.pdbx_strand_id
1 'polypeptide(L)'
;MFTLRKRKLLYILVTITALFLLAIHSKLINHEQLSTHDWSLTSFGENFDFSYLPNLSDSLKNSYNQWNLKSGTRPPAIIEPNNVQFNFVNKKVEKEKKRKMTREQIIELNSKKYAELMNTEIGKPQDASLTPPPEDKHQYNRANATILALVRNSEMSKIGLSIRRFQKSFNSKFNYPYTFVNDQPFTDRFKQKIQKYTEGAPVEFVTIKPEAWKKPESIDEEKEAKAMQIMYDHNIAYAKLGSYHNMCRFYSGQFYNIPELQKYKYYWRIEPQVHFYTDVTYDVFKYMETTGKIYGFTVSLYDIEESVKTLWPETLKYLNMGDNYKYVNRNGSFQWLVEDLQNPYKTKFAGGYSTCHFWSNFEIGDMDFFRGEAYNNWFKYLDSTGGFYYERWGDAPVHSIGVSLFADKSKVHWFRDLGYNHDPYYNCAKTPFTSHCVVGKFSRYEHLNDQNCVMNWLEYDEIKDVYSGK
;
A
#
# COMPACT_ATOMS: atom_id res chain seq x y z
N MET A 1 24.41 49.84 28.18
CA MET A 1 23.00 50.23 27.94
C MET A 1 22.80 50.67 26.48
N PHE A 2 22.99 49.76 25.51
CA PHE A 2 22.70 50.01 24.09
C PHE A 2 21.47 49.17 23.71
N THR A 3 20.40 49.87 23.37
CA THR A 3 19.01 49.42 23.56
C THR A 3 18.47 48.53 22.44
N LEU A 4 17.61 47.58 22.85
CA LEU A 4 16.66 46.76 22.07
C LEU A 4 16.01 47.46 20.84
N ARG A 5 15.90 48.80 20.87
CA ARG A 5 15.43 49.65 19.77
C ARG A 5 16.26 49.53 18.48
N LYS A 6 17.59 49.33 18.54
CA LYS A 6 18.41 49.22 17.32
C LYS A 6 18.18 47.90 16.57
N ARG A 7 17.89 46.80 17.27
CA ARG A 7 17.53 45.51 16.64
C ARG A 7 16.16 45.60 15.97
N LYS A 8 15.16 46.19 16.62
CA LYS A 8 13.84 46.42 16.00
C LYS A 8 13.94 47.35 14.78
N LEU A 9 14.77 48.40 14.85
CA LEU A 9 15.01 49.26 13.69
C LEU A 9 15.66 48.48 12.53
N LEU A 10 16.62 47.60 12.81
CA LEU A 10 17.27 46.78 11.78
C LEU A 10 16.28 45.82 11.11
N TYR A 11 15.41 45.17 11.89
CA TYR A 11 14.36 44.30 11.34
C TYR A 11 13.35 45.06 10.49
N ILE A 12 12.94 46.26 10.94
CA ILE A 12 12.04 47.15 10.18
C ILE A 12 12.74 47.62 8.89
N LEU A 13 14.02 47.97 8.95
CA LEU A 13 14.77 48.38 7.76
C LEU A 13 14.85 47.23 6.75
N VAL A 14 15.19 46.01 7.20
CA VAL A 14 15.30 44.82 6.34
C VAL A 14 13.94 44.46 5.71
N THR A 15 12.84 44.54 6.47
CA THR A 15 11.49 44.30 5.92
C THR A 15 11.06 45.38 4.93
N ILE A 16 11.34 46.66 5.20
CA ILE A 16 11.05 47.75 4.26
C ILE A 16 11.89 47.61 2.99
N THR A 17 13.16 47.24 3.10
CA THR A 17 14.04 47.05 1.93
C THR A 17 13.58 45.85 1.08
N ALA A 18 13.16 44.76 1.71
CA ALA A 18 12.61 43.59 1.02
C ALA A 18 11.28 43.92 0.31
N LEU A 19 10.39 44.68 0.95
CA LEU A 19 9.13 45.14 0.35
C LEU A 19 9.39 46.12 -0.80
N PHE A 20 10.40 46.98 -0.70
CA PHE A 20 10.79 47.92 -1.76
C PHE A 20 11.38 47.20 -2.97
N LEU A 21 12.21 46.18 -2.75
CA LEU A 21 12.74 45.31 -3.82
C LEU A 21 11.63 44.51 -4.51
N LEU A 22 10.64 44.02 -3.75
CA LEU A 22 9.44 43.35 -4.29
C LEU A 22 8.57 44.29 -5.12
N ALA A 23 8.40 45.55 -4.71
CA ALA A 23 7.64 46.55 -5.46
C ALA A 23 8.36 47.00 -6.75
N ILE A 24 9.70 47.01 -6.76
CA ILE A 24 10.50 47.22 -7.98
C ILE A 24 10.38 46.01 -8.91
N HIS A 25 10.38 44.79 -8.36
CA HIS A 25 10.20 43.56 -9.14
C HIS A 25 8.79 43.43 -9.74
N SER A 26 7.75 43.86 -9.01
CA SER A 26 6.37 43.81 -9.51
C SER A 26 6.08 44.85 -10.60
N LYS A 27 6.83 45.96 -10.66
CA LYS A 27 6.71 46.97 -11.73
C LYS A 27 7.41 46.58 -13.04
N LEU A 28 8.28 45.57 -13.01
CA LEU A 28 9.01 45.06 -14.18
C LEU A 28 8.29 43.90 -14.89
N ILE A 29 7.18 43.40 -14.33
CA ILE A 29 6.42 42.28 -14.89
C ILE A 29 5.10 42.83 -15.45
N ASN A 30 4.91 42.66 -16.76
CA ASN A 30 3.70 43.08 -17.48
C ASN A 30 2.43 42.59 -16.77
N HIS A 31 1.52 43.53 -16.57
CA HIS A 31 0.21 43.34 -15.93
C HIS A 31 -0.71 42.51 -16.81
N GLU A 32 -0.69 41.18 -16.70
CA GLU A 32 -1.83 40.35 -17.14
C GLU A 32 -1.98 38.96 -16.50
N GLN A 33 -1.21 38.58 -15.48
CA GLN A 33 -1.33 37.23 -14.88
C GLN A 33 -1.17 37.13 -13.34
N LEU A 34 -1.71 38.07 -12.56
CA LEU A 34 -1.65 37.96 -11.09
C LEU A 34 -3.00 38.27 -10.43
N SER A 35 -3.85 37.26 -10.43
CA SER A 35 -4.99 37.13 -9.52
C SER A 35 -5.06 35.64 -9.18
N THR A 36 -5.14 35.32 -7.88
CA THR A 36 -5.25 33.98 -7.23
C THR A 36 -4.00 33.36 -6.59
N HIS A 37 -3.14 34.11 -5.88
CA HIS A 37 -2.25 33.49 -4.88
C HIS A 37 -2.48 34.07 -3.49
N ASP A 38 -2.86 33.19 -2.54
CA ASP A 38 -2.94 33.47 -1.10
C ASP A 38 -1.52 33.55 -0.53
N TRP A 39 -1.19 34.65 0.14
CA TRP A 39 0.13 34.93 0.71
C TRP A 39 0.19 34.67 2.22
N SER A 40 -0.73 33.84 2.74
CA SER A 40 -0.72 33.39 4.13
C SER A 40 0.55 32.59 4.48
N LEU A 41 0.98 32.63 5.75
CA LEU A 41 2.14 31.85 6.25
C LEU A 41 2.00 30.34 5.98
N THR A 42 0.76 29.84 5.90
CA THR A 42 0.39 28.49 5.47
C THR A 42 0.80 28.20 4.02
N SER A 43 0.51 29.11 3.09
CA SER A 43 0.93 29.01 1.68
C SER A 43 2.46 29.08 1.52
N PHE A 44 3.12 29.86 2.38
CA PHE A 44 4.57 30.02 2.36
C PHE A 44 5.33 28.74 2.77
N GLY A 45 4.76 27.91 3.66
CA GLY A 45 5.34 26.63 4.08
C GLY A 45 5.05 25.47 3.14
N GLU A 46 3.96 25.52 2.37
CA GLU A 46 3.59 24.48 1.40
C GLU A 46 4.28 24.65 0.05
N ASN A 47 4.60 25.89 -0.36
CA ASN A 47 5.16 26.20 -1.69
C ASN A 47 6.69 26.38 -1.74
N PHE A 48 7.38 26.39 -0.60
CA PHE A 48 8.85 26.54 -0.56
C PHE A 48 9.51 25.39 0.23
N ASP A 49 10.36 24.63 -0.46
CA ASP A 49 11.31 23.74 0.19
C ASP A 49 12.41 24.60 0.85
N PHE A 50 12.71 24.34 2.12
CA PHE A 50 13.76 25.01 2.89
C PHE A 50 14.88 24.04 3.32
N SER A 51 14.91 22.83 2.74
CA SER A 51 15.88 21.77 3.02
C SER A 51 17.35 22.19 2.83
N TYR A 52 17.60 23.25 2.07
CA TYR A 52 18.93 23.80 1.78
C TYR A 52 19.42 24.90 2.76
N LEU A 53 18.62 25.31 3.76
CA LEU A 53 19.03 26.29 4.77
C LEU A 53 19.35 25.62 6.11
N PRO A 54 20.63 25.47 6.50
CA PRO A 54 20.98 24.89 7.78
C PRO A 54 20.50 25.82 8.91
N ASN A 55 19.84 25.25 9.92
CA ASN A 55 19.34 25.90 11.16
C ASN A 55 18.01 26.69 11.10
N LEU A 56 17.25 26.67 10.00
CA LEU A 56 15.88 27.23 9.99
C LEU A 56 14.78 26.21 10.36
N SER A 57 15.11 24.91 10.36
CA SER A 57 14.10 23.83 10.40
C SER A 57 13.41 23.66 11.75
N ASP A 58 14.12 23.83 12.87
CA ASP A 58 13.56 23.45 14.18
C ASP A 58 12.68 24.53 14.79
N SER A 59 12.99 25.80 14.54
CA SER A 59 12.16 26.92 14.99
C SER A 59 10.84 27.02 14.23
N LEU A 60 10.85 26.70 12.93
CA LEU A 60 9.65 26.68 12.09
C LEU A 60 8.78 25.45 12.35
N LYS A 61 9.39 24.26 12.52
CA LYS A 61 8.67 23.05 12.96
C LYS A 61 8.00 23.24 14.31
N ASN A 62 8.72 23.80 15.28
CA ASN A 62 8.15 24.13 16.61
C ASN A 62 7.03 25.16 16.50
N SER A 63 7.15 26.13 15.60
CA SER A 63 6.12 27.15 15.39
C SER A 63 4.88 26.59 14.68
N TYR A 64 5.03 25.69 13.70
CA TYR A 64 3.92 24.97 13.04
C TYR A 64 3.19 24.04 14.01
N ASN A 65 3.93 23.24 14.78
CA ASN A 65 3.36 22.35 15.80
C ASN A 65 2.67 23.16 16.92
N GLN A 66 3.26 24.28 17.39
CA GLN A 66 2.62 25.17 18.34
C GLN A 66 1.39 25.89 17.78
N TRP A 67 1.37 26.21 16.49
CA TRP A 67 0.22 26.86 15.86
C TRP A 67 -0.97 25.91 15.70
N ASN A 68 -0.73 24.65 15.28
CA ASN A 68 -1.76 23.59 15.25
C ASN A 68 -2.29 23.23 16.65
N LEU A 69 -1.43 23.23 17.66
CA LEU A 69 -1.84 23.08 19.07
C LEU A 69 -2.70 24.26 19.55
N LYS A 70 -2.47 25.48 19.03
CA LYS A 70 -3.26 26.69 19.35
C LYS A 70 -4.56 26.81 18.53
N SER A 71 -4.63 26.25 17.33
CA SER A 71 -5.85 26.20 16.50
C SER A 71 -6.80 25.06 16.87
N GLY A 72 -6.36 24.11 17.70
CA GLY A 72 -7.15 22.96 18.16
C GLY A 72 -7.22 21.80 17.16
N THR A 73 -6.51 21.89 16.03
CA THR A 73 -6.46 20.83 14.99
C THR A 73 -5.24 19.94 15.22
N ARG A 74 -5.45 18.65 15.54
CA ARG A 74 -4.33 17.70 15.71
C ARG A 74 -3.69 17.38 14.35
N PRO A 75 -2.35 17.34 14.24
CA PRO A 75 -1.70 16.99 12.98
C PRO A 75 -2.00 15.52 12.60
N PRO A 76 -1.99 15.20 11.29
CA PRO A 76 -2.29 13.86 10.80
C PRO A 76 -1.28 12.79 11.28
N ALA A 77 -0.05 13.20 11.56
CA ALA A 77 0.96 12.37 12.19
C ALA A 77 1.90 13.20 13.07
N ILE A 78 2.36 12.60 14.17
CA ILE A 78 3.49 13.06 14.97
C ILE A 78 4.56 11.97 14.85
N ILE A 79 5.78 12.35 14.44
CA ILE A 79 6.89 11.42 14.21
C ILE A 79 8.10 11.98 14.98
N GLU A 80 8.08 11.75 16.28
CA GLU A 80 9.06 12.27 17.24
C GLU A 80 9.54 11.13 18.17
N PRO A 81 10.73 11.24 18.77
CA PRO A 81 11.25 10.23 19.70
C PRO A 81 10.24 9.92 20.81
N ASN A 82 9.86 8.64 20.96
CA ASN A 82 8.89 8.14 21.93
C ASN A 82 7.49 8.79 21.85
N ASN A 83 7.14 9.43 20.73
CA ASN A 83 5.85 10.09 20.54
C ASN A 83 5.30 9.94 19.12
N VAL A 84 5.46 8.75 18.52
CA VAL A 84 4.86 8.43 17.22
C VAL A 84 3.37 8.21 17.38
N GLN A 85 2.57 9.04 16.72
CA GLN A 85 1.11 9.00 16.75
C GLN A 85 0.54 9.30 15.37
N PHE A 86 -0.60 8.70 15.05
CA PHE A 86 -1.34 8.96 13.81
C PHE A 86 -2.77 9.35 14.16
N ASN A 87 -3.27 10.41 13.52
CA ASN A 87 -4.62 10.89 13.72
C ASN A 87 -5.29 11.03 12.36
N PHE A 88 -6.50 10.53 12.25
CA PHE A 88 -7.32 10.80 11.08
C PHE A 88 -7.82 12.24 11.11
N VAL A 89 -7.65 12.96 9.99
CA VAL A 89 -8.01 14.36 9.82
C VAL A 89 -8.86 14.50 8.57
N ASN A 90 -10.15 14.75 8.75
CA ASN A 90 -11.07 15.00 7.64
C ASN A 90 -11.02 16.48 7.21
N LYS A 91 -10.01 16.83 6.41
CA LYS A 91 -9.78 18.21 5.93
C LYS A 91 -10.98 18.83 5.20
N LYS A 92 -11.84 18.04 4.56
CA LYS A 92 -13.01 18.54 3.80
C LYS A 92 -14.14 18.99 4.73
N VAL A 93 -14.44 18.20 5.76
CA VAL A 93 -15.48 18.52 6.74
C VAL A 93 -15.08 19.72 7.61
N GLU A 94 -13.80 19.81 7.99
CA GLU A 94 -13.28 20.95 8.77
C GLU A 94 -13.44 22.29 8.02
N LYS A 95 -13.26 22.30 6.70
CA LYS A 95 -13.42 23.49 5.86
C LYS A 95 -14.88 23.88 5.62
N GLU A 96 -15.78 22.91 5.52
CA GLU A 96 -17.15 23.15 5.03
C GLU A 96 -18.23 23.14 6.13
N LYS A 97 -17.88 22.91 7.42
CA LYS A 97 -18.83 22.78 8.55
C LYS A 97 -20.03 21.87 8.24
N LYS A 98 -19.82 20.83 7.43
CA LYS A 98 -20.87 19.91 6.98
C LYS A 98 -21.34 19.03 8.13
N ARG A 99 -22.63 18.67 8.11
CA ARG A 99 -23.24 17.71 9.05
C ARG A 99 -22.50 16.36 8.96
N LYS A 100 -22.20 15.75 10.11
CA LYS A 100 -21.60 14.42 10.20
C LYS A 100 -22.50 13.39 9.50
N MET A 101 -21.97 12.69 8.49
CA MET A 101 -22.66 11.62 7.78
C MET A 101 -22.73 10.35 8.66
N THR A 102 -23.77 9.54 8.46
CA THR A 102 -23.82 8.19 9.07
C THR A 102 -22.92 7.23 8.30
N ARG A 103 -22.61 6.07 8.90
CA ARG A 103 -21.86 4.98 8.25
C ARG A 103 -22.49 4.59 6.92
N GLU A 104 -23.80 4.42 6.88
CA GLU A 104 -24.56 3.99 5.70
C GLU A 104 -24.45 5.02 4.58
N GLN A 105 -24.55 6.32 4.92
CA GLN A 105 -24.38 7.41 3.95
C GLN A 105 -22.95 7.45 3.40
N ILE A 106 -21.93 7.13 4.21
CA ILE A 106 -20.54 7.06 3.76
C ILE A 106 -20.34 5.88 2.81
N ILE A 107 -20.89 4.70 3.14
CA ILE A 107 -20.84 3.52 2.28
C ILE A 107 -21.51 3.78 0.94
N GLU A 108 -22.69 4.40 0.93
CA GLU A 108 -23.42 4.76 -0.29
C GLU A 108 -22.61 5.74 -1.14
N LEU A 109 -22.06 6.79 -0.52
CA LEU A 109 -21.23 7.79 -1.20
C LEU A 109 -19.96 7.16 -1.80
N ASN A 110 -19.25 6.34 -1.02
CA ASN A 110 -18.03 5.68 -1.47
C ASN A 110 -18.31 4.66 -2.59
N SER A 111 -19.42 3.91 -2.48
CA SER A 111 -19.85 2.97 -3.52
C SER A 111 -20.19 3.71 -4.82
N LYS A 112 -20.89 4.85 -4.73
CA LYS A 112 -21.21 5.69 -5.89
C LYS A 112 -19.95 6.26 -6.54
N LYS A 113 -19.05 6.86 -5.76
CA LYS A 113 -17.77 7.39 -6.25
C LYS A 113 -16.93 6.30 -6.93
N TYR A 114 -16.85 5.10 -6.33
CA TYR A 114 -16.14 3.96 -6.91
C TYR A 114 -16.77 3.57 -8.25
N ALA A 115 -18.09 3.41 -8.31
CA ALA A 115 -18.78 3.05 -9.55
C ALA A 115 -18.57 4.09 -10.66
N GLU A 116 -18.68 5.40 -10.34
CA GLU A 116 -18.42 6.49 -11.28
C GLU A 116 -16.97 6.48 -11.79
N LEU A 117 -16.00 6.29 -10.89
CA LEU A 117 -14.59 6.22 -11.24
C LEU A 117 -14.28 5.03 -12.15
N MET A 118 -14.82 3.85 -11.83
CA MET A 118 -14.60 2.64 -12.62
C MET A 118 -15.33 2.64 -13.97
N ASN A 119 -16.42 3.40 -14.11
CA ASN A 119 -17.13 3.60 -15.38
C ASN A 119 -16.49 4.66 -16.28
N THR A 120 -15.59 5.48 -15.74
CA THR A 120 -14.79 6.41 -16.54
C THR A 120 -13.80 5.60 -17.38
N GLU A 121 -13.82 5.81 -18.70
CA GLU A 121 -12.94 5.06 -19.60
C GLU A 121 -11.49 5.47 -19.41
N ILE A 122 -10.62 4.46 -19.24
CA ILE A 122 -9.18 4.67 -19.05
C ILE A 122 -8.38 3.89 -20.09
N GLY A 123 -7.20 4.44 -20.41
CA GLY A 123 -6.15 3.75 -21.14
C GLY A 123 -5.18 3.04 -20.20
N LYS A 124 -3.92 2.99 -20.61
CA LYS A 124 -2.79 2.52 -19.77
C LYS A 124 -2.29 3.67 -18.87
N PRO A 125 -1.43 3.41 -17.87
CA PRO A 125 -0.79 4.48 -17.09
C PRO A 125 -0.05 5.48 -17.99
N GLN A 126 -0.14 6.77 -17.68
CA GLN A 126 0.41 7.87 -18.48
C GLN A 126 1.57 8.61 -17.80
N ASP A 127 1.97 8.18 -16.59
CA ASP A 127 3.05 8.80 -15.82
C ASP A 127 4.46 8.32 -16.23
N ALA A 128 4.56 7.40 -17.19
CA ALA A 128 5.82 6.98 -17.82
C ALA A 128 5.61 6.43 -19.23
N SER A 129 6.68 6.38 -20.01
CA SER A 129 6.71 5.65 -21.28
C SER A 129 6.62 4.14 -21.03
N LEU A 130 5.61 3.50 -21.63
CA LEU A 130 5.37 2.08 -21.45
C LEU A 130 6.12 1.25 -22.49
N THR A 131 6.77 0.17 -22.04
CA THR A 131 7.44 -0.78 -22.95
C THR A 131 6.41 -1.74 -23.55
N PRO A 132 6.16 -1.74 -24.87
CA PRO A 132 5.22 -2.68 -25.50
C PRO A 132 5.77 -4.11 -25.53
N PRO A 133 4.93 -5.11 -25.89
CA PRO A 133 5.41 -6.45 -26.22
C PRO A 133 6.55 -6.44 -27.24
N PRO A 134 7.63 -7.22 -27.03
CA PRO A 134 8.70 -7.35 -28.00
C PRO A 134 8.25 -8.15 -29.24
N GLU A 135 8.93 -7.93 -30.38
CA GLU A 135 8.75 -8.76 -31.58
C GLU A 135 9.21 -10.21 -31.34
N ASP A 136 10.40 -10.38 -30.74
CA ASP A 136 10.91 -11.67 -30.28
C ASP A 136 11.10 -11.66 -28.76
N LYS A 137 10.21 -12.39 -28.07
CA LYS A 137 10.27 -12.57 -26.62
C LYS A 137 11.53 -13.33 -26.17
N HIS A 138 12.18 -14.13 -27.00
CA HIS A 138 13.37 -14.89 -26.61
C HIS A 138 14.63 -14.01 -26.52
N GLN A 139 14.69 -12.91 -27.27
CA GLN A 139 15.78 -11.93 -27.24
C GLN A 139 15.47 -10.70 -26.38
N TYR A 140 14.29 -10.67 -25.76
CA TYR A 140 13.84 -9.53 -24.98
C TYR A 140 14.61 -9.37 -23.65
N ASN A 141 15.19 -8.19 -23.43
CA ASN A 141 15.78 -7.83 -22.13
C ASN A 141 14.69 -7.45 -21.13
N ARG A 142 14.42 -8.34 -20.18
CA ARG A 142 13.37 -8.21 -19.15
C ARG A 142 13.88 -7.40 -17.96
N ALA A 143 12.96 -6.84 -17.18
CA ALA A 143 13.27 -6.42 -15.82
C ALA A 143 13.68 -7.64 -14.97
N ASN A 144 14.42 -7.40 -13.88
CA ASN A 144 14.80 -8.48 -12.96
C ASN A 144 13.60 -8.89 -12.08
N ALA A 145 12.77 -9.82 -12.57
CA ALA A 145 11.51 -10.17 -11.93
C ALA A 145 11.10 -11.64 -12.12
N THR A 146 10.23 -12.12 -11.22
CA THR A 146 9.57 -13.44 -11.33
C THR A 146 8.07 -13.34 -11.08
N ILE A 147 7.31 -14.23 -11.70
CA ILE A 147 5.95 -14.54 -11.25
C ILE A 147 6.07 -15.53 -10.09
N LEU A 148 5.41 -15.27 -8.96
CA LEU A 148 5.54 -16.05 -7.73
C LEU A 148 4.20 -16.71 -7.36
N ALA A 149 4.24 -17.98 -6.96
CA ALA A 149 3.08 -18.67 -6.41
C ALA A 149 3.48 -19.63 -5.30
N LEU A 150 2.96 -19.41 -4.08
CA LEU A 150 2.91 -20.42 -3.02
C LEU A 150 1.71 -21.32 -3.25
N VAL A 151 1.95 -22.61 -3.49
CA VAL A 151 0.88 -23.52 -3.89
C VAL A 151 1.17 -24.96 -3.53
N ARG A 152 0.14 -25.70 -3.10
CA ARG A 152 0.26 -27.12 -2.77
C ARG A 152 0.10 -28.00 -4.00
N ASN A 153 0.65 -29.21 -3.94
CA ASN A 153 0.45 -30.23 -4.96
C ASN A 153 -1.04 -30.48 -5.30
N SER A 154 -1.92 -30.42 -4.30
CA SER A 154 -3.37 -30.63 -4.44
C SER A 154 -4.09 -29.52 -5.21
N GLU A 155 -3.46 -28.36 -5.39
CA GLU A 155 -4.04 -27.19 -6.05
C GLU A 155 -3.62 -27.06 -7.52
N MET A 156 -2.87 -28.04 -8.05
CA MET A 156 -2.35 -28.09 -9.41
C MET A 156 -3.35 -27.66 -10.49
N SER A 157 -4.58 -28.20 -10.45
CA SER A 157 -5.61 -27.86 -11.44
C SER A 157 -6.08 -26.41 -11.30
N LYS A 158 -6.21 -25.93 -10.07
CA LYS A 158 -6.68 -24.57 -9.76
C LYS A 158 -5.66 -23.52 -10.18
N ILE A 159 -4.39 -23.72 -9.85
CA ILE A 159 -3.31 -22.80 -10.26
C ILE A 159 -3.04 -22.88 -11.76
N GLY A 160 -3.16 -24.07 -12.38
CA GLY A 160 -3.02 -24.23 -13.83
C GLY A 160 -4.04 -23.40 -14.63
N LEU A 161 -5.28 -23.31 -14.15
CA LEU A 161 -6.30 -22.43 -14.76
C LEU A 161 -5.94 -20.94 -14.62
N SER A 162 -5.44 -20.53 -13.46
CA SER A 162 -4.96 -19.16 -13.25
C SER A 162 -3.78 -18.81 -14.14
N ILE A 163 -2.79 -19.70 -14.27
CA ILE A 163 -1.63 -19.52 -15.16
C ILE A 163 -2.09 -19.41 -16.62
N ARG A 164 -3.01 -20.27 -17.08
CA ARG A 164 -3.52 -20.21 -18.46
C ARG A 164 -4.14 -18.84 -18.77
N ARG A 165 -4.88 -18.26 -17.82
CA ARG A 165 -5.45 -16.91 -17.96
C ARG A 165 -4.35 -15.85 -17.94
N PHE A 166 -3.40 -15.98 -17.03
CA PHE A 166 -2.27 -15.06 -16.90
C PHE A 166 -1.36 -15.05 -18.14
N GLN A 167 -1.09 -16.22 -18.73
CA GLN A 167 -0.39 -16.36 -20.00
C GLN A 167 -1.12 -15.59 -21.10
N LYS A 168 -2.42 -15.83 -21.26
CA LYS A 168 -3.26 -15.12 -22.26
C LYS A 168 -3.24 -13.60 -22.05
N SER A 169 -3.42 -13.15 -20.81
CA SER A 169 -3.51 -11.72 -20.49
C SER A 169 -2.18 -10.99 -20.57
N PHE A 170 -1.06 -11.62 -20.20
CA PHE A 170 0.23 -10.93 -20.04
C PHE A 170 1.42 -11.79 -20.49
N ASN A 171 1.68 -12.92 -19.83
CA ASN A 171 3.03 -13.47 -19.83
C ASN A 171 3.43 -14.21 -21.12
N SER A 172 2.48 -14.60 -21.97
CA SER A 172 2.80 -15.16 -23.30
C SER A 172 3.58 -14.17 -24.19
N LYS A 173 3.42 -12.86 -23.92
CA LYS A 173 4.05 -11.75 -24.64
C LYS A 173 5.47 -11.43 -24.13
N PHE A 174 5.71 -11.56 -22.83
CA PHE A 174 6.96 -11.11 -22.19
C PHE A 174 7.85 -12.27 -21.69
N ASN A 175 7.25 -13.42 -21.40
CA ASN A 175 7.92 -14.66 -21.01
C ASN A 175 8.81 -14.49 -19.76
N TYR A 176 8.30 -13.85 -18.71
CA TYR A 176 8.93 -13.79 -17.39
C TYR A 176 8.95 -15.18 -16.72
N PRO A 177 9.98 -15.49 -15.92
CA PRO A 177 10.08 -16.77 -15.24
C PRO A 177 9.02 -16.93 -14.16
N TYR A 178 8.66 -18.18 -13.85
CA TYR A 178 7.83 -18.55 -12.73
C TYR A 178 8.67 -19.17 -11.61
N THR A 179 8.40 -18.79 -10.37
CA THR A 179 8.92 -19.45 -9.18
C THR A 179 7.73 -19.99 -8.38
N PHE A 180 7.61 -21.31 -8.31
CA PHE A 180 6.64 -21.99 -7.46
C PHE A 180 7.31 -22.38 -6.16
N VAL A 181 6.71 -22.00 -5.03
CA VAL A 181 7.19 -22.34 -3.69
C VAL A 181 6.15 -23.21 -2.98
N ASN A 182 6.59 -24.15 -2.16
CA ASN A 182 5.71 -25.03 -1.38
C ASN A 182 6.44 -25.52 -0.13
N ASP A 183 5.73 -25.75 0.97
CA ASP A 183 6.31 -26.31 2.20
C ASP A 183 6.65 -27.80 2.08
N GLN A 184 6.13 -28.45 1.03
CA GLN A 184 6.43 -29.83 0.66
C GLN A 184 7.09 -29.92 -0.72
N PRO A 185 7.88 -30.97 -1.01
CA PRO A 185 8.39 -31.21 -2.35
C PRO A 185 7.28 -31.27 -3.40
N PHE A 186 7.49 -30.60 -4.53
CA PHE A 186 6.59 -30.72 -5.68
C PHE A 186 6.73 -32.09 -6.33
N THR A 187 5.59 -32.75 -6.57
CA THR A 187 5.52 -34.02 -7.29
C THR A 187 5.86 -33.85 -8.77
N ASP A 188 6.37 -34.91 -9.42
CA ASP A 188 6.66 -34.87 -10.86
C ASP A 188 5.42 -34.58 -11.69
N ARG A 189 4.26 -35.10 -11.26
CA ARG A 189 2.95 -34.79 -11.86
C ARG A 189 2.68 -33.29 -11.84
N PHE A 190 2.94 -32.62 -10.72
CA PHE A 190 2.77 -31.18 -10.60
C PHE A 190 3.70 -30.45 -11.58
N LYS A 191 5.00 -30.77 -11.55
CA LYS A 191 6.02 -30.13 -12.40
C LYS A 191 5.67 -30.26 -13.88
N GLN A 192 5.35 -31.47 -14.34
CA GLN A 192 4.99 -31.75 -15.73
C GLN A 192 3.72 -31.02 -16.18
N LYS A 193 2.72 -30.90 -15.32
CA LYS A 193 1.48 -30.19 -15.65
C LYS A 193 1.68 -28.68 -15.70
N ILE A 194 2.42 -28.11 -14.74
CA ILE A 194 2.72 -26.68 -14.71
C ILE A 194 3.55 -26.26 -15.92
N GLN A 195 4.57 -27.02 -16.30
CA GLN A 195 5.36 -26.74 -17.50
C GLN A 195 4.52 -26.63 -18.78
N LYS A 196 3.39 -27.35 -18.87
CA LYS A 196 2.45 -27.22 -19.99
C LYS A 196 1.65 -25.93 -19.94
N TYR A 197 1.31 -25.44 -18.75
CA TYR A 197 0.55 -24.19 -18.58
C TYR A 197 1.39 -22.94 -18.79
N THR A 198 2.71 -23.00 -18.56
CA THR A 198 3.61 -21.83 -18.67
C THR A 198 4.15 -21.58 -20.09
N GLU A 199 3.75 -22.39 -21.08
CA GLU A 199 4.01 -22.15 -22.52
C GLU A 199 5.49 -21.88 -22.87
N GLY A 200 6.41 -22.56 -22.19
CA GLY A 200 7.86 -22.42 -22.43
C GLY A 200 8.55 -21.32 -21.62
N ALA A 201 7.83 -20.58 -20.77
CA ALA A 201 8.48 -19.70 -19.80
C ALA A 201 9.34 -20.51 -18.82
N PRO A 202 10.51 -20.00 -18.39
CA PRO A 202 11.35 -20.67 -17.40
C PRO A 202 10.58 -20.90 -16.10
N VAL A 203 10.78 -22.05 -15.47
CA VAL A 203 10.09 -22.42 -14.23
C VAL A 203 11.08 -22.97 -13.21
N GLU A 204 11.00 -22.47 -11.99
CA GLU A 204 11.70 -22.98 -10.82
C GLU A 204 10.70 -23.52 -9.79
N PHE A 205 11.00 -24.69 -9.22
CA PHE A 205 10.19 -25.34 -8.20
C PHE A 205 11.00 -25.44 -6.91
N VAL A 206 10.59 -24.68 -5.90
CA VAL A 206 11.33 -24.49 -4.65
C VAL A 206 10.57 -25.13 -3.51
N THR A 207 11.28 -25.93 -2.71
CA THR A 207 10.75 -26.44 -1.44
C THR A 207 11.22 -25.53 -0.33
N ILE A 208 10.28 -24.96 0.42
CA ILE A 208 10.58 -24.03 1.52
C ILE A 208 11.27 -24.83 2.61
N LYS A 209 12.42 -24.33 3.07
CA LYS A 209 13.12 -24.96 4.18
C LYS A 209 12.30 -24.83 5.48
N PRO A 210 12.30 -25.84 6.36
CA PRO A 210 11.53 -25.82 7.60
C PRO A 210 11.70 -24.56 8.43
N GLU A 211 12.89 -23.96 8.47
CA GLU A 211 13.21 -22.78 9.29
C GLU A 211 12.45 -21.52 8.81
N ALA A 212 12.14 -21.44 7.52
CA ALA A 212 11.38 -20.34 6.94
C ALA A 212 9.85 -20.53 7.04
N TRP A 213 9.38 -21.76 7.29
CA TRP A 213 7.94 -22.11 7.26
C TRP A 213 7.35 -22.45 8.63
N LYS A 214 8.06 -23.22 9.44
CA LYS A 214 7.51 -23.79 10.67
C LYS A 214 7.22 -22.72 11.72
N LYS A 215 6.22 -23.02 12.55
CA LYS A 215 5.92 -22.30 13.79
C LYS A 215 7.18 -22.23 14.66
N PRO A 216 7.60 -21.04 15.12
CA PRO A 216 8.73 -20.90 16.02
C PRO A 216 8.52 -21.64 17.34
N GLU A 217 9.59 -22.16 17.94
CA GLU A 217 9.55 -22.84 19.24
C GLU A 217 9.17 -21.90 20.40
N SER A 218 9.28 -20.58 20.20
CA SER A 218 8.88 -19.57 21.19
C SER A 218 7.37 -19.41 21.35
N ILE A 219 6.56 -20.10 20.54
CA ILE A 219 5.11 -20.04 20.63
C ILE A 219 4.61 -21.03 21.71
N ASP A 220 3.91 -20.49 22.70
CA ASP A 220 3.21 -21.24 23.74
C ASP A 220 1.94 -21.88 23.15
N GLU A 221 1.97 -23.21 23.03
CA GLU A 221 0.89 -23.97 22.40
C GLU A 221 -0.42 -23.92 23.18
N GLU A 222 -0.38 -23.80 24.52
CA GLU A 222 -1.59 -23.71 25.32
C GLU A 222 -2.26 -22.33 25.14
N LYS A 223 -1.44 -21.28 25.11
CA LYS A 223 -1.91 -19.92 24.82
C LYS A 223 -2.49 -19.81 23.40
N GLU A 224 -1.80 -20.36 22.41
CA GLU A 224 -2.28 -20.46 21.02
C GLU A 224 -3.62 -21.18 20.96
N ALA A 225 -3.72 -22.38 21.54
CA ALA A 225 -4.94 -23.19 21.50
C ALA A 225 -6.15 -22.45 22.09
N LYS A 226 -5.97 -21.75 23.23
CA LYS A 226 -7.03 -20.94 23.85
C LYS A 226 -7.46 -19.77 22.96
N ALA A 227 -6.50 -19.03 22.39
CA ALA A 227 -6.81 -17.89 21.54
C ALA A 227 -7.52 -18.32 20.24
N MET A 228 -7.06 -19.40 19.61
CA MET A 228 -7.65 -19.93 18.38
C MET A 228 -9.02 -20.58 18.63
N GLN A 229 -9.26 -21.12 19.82
CA GLN A 229 -10.58 -21.58 20.23
C GLN A 229 -11.58 -20.40 20.25
N ILE A 230 -11.23 -19.27 20.86
CA ILE A 230 -12.09 -18.07 20.89
C ILE A 230 -12.41 -17.59 19.48
N MET A 231 -11.40 -17.45 18.62
CA MET A 231 -11.61 -17.01 17.23
C MET A 231 -12.45 -18.01 16.42
N TYR A 232 -12.25 -19.31 16.65
CA TYR A 232 -13.07 -20.35 16.02
C TYR A 232 -14.53 -20.27 16.44
N ASP A 233 -14.81 -20.04 17.72
CA ASP A 233 -16.18 -19.91 18.25
C ASP A 233 -16.87 -18.64 17.72
N HIS A 234 -16.10 -17.63 17.33
CA HIS A 234 -16.58 -16.43 16.62
C HIS A 234 -16.67 -16.60 15.10
N ASN A 235 -16.49 -17.82 14.58
CA ASN A 235 -16.51 -18.15 13.14
C ASN A 235 -15.43 -17.44 12.31
N ILE A 236 -14.29 -17.09 12.90
CA ILE A 236 -13.17 -16.53 12.14
C ILE A 236 -12.53 -17.64 11.29
N ALA A 237 -12.59 -17.46 9.97
CA ALA A 237 -12.07 -18.43 9.02
C ALA A 237 -10.58 -18.75 9.29
N TYR A 238 -10.25 -20.04 9.18
CA TYR A 238 -8.90 -20.59 9.33
C TYR A 238 -8.24 -20.45 10.70
N ALA A 239 -8.95 -20.01 11.74
CA ALA A 239 -8.39 -19.83 13.09
C ALA A 239 -7.68 -21.08 13.65
N LYS A 240 -8.18 -22.29 13.37
CA LYS A 240 -7.54 -23.55 13.84
C LYS A 240 -6.64 -24.22 12.79
N LEU A 241 -6.36 -23.56 11.67
CA LEU A 241 -5.57 -24.14 10.58
C LEU A 241 -4.12 -23.66 10.66
N GLY A 242 -3.26 -24.36 11.40
CA GLY A 242 -1.86 -23.94 11.61
C GLY A 242 -1.06 -23.66 10.33
N SER A 243 -1.35 -24.38 9.23
CA SER A 243 -0.72 -24.10 7.93
C SER A 243 -1.08 -22.74 7.35
N TYR A 244 -2.26 -22.19 7.68
CA TYR A 244 -2.67 -20.84 7.28
C TYR A 244 -1.88 -19.78 8.04
N HIS A 245 -1.65 -19.98 9.34
CA HIS A 245 -0.80 -19.09 10.15
C HIS A 245 0.65 -19.09 9.65
N ASN A 246 1.20 -20.27 9.33
CA ASN A 246 2.52 -20.37 8.70
C ASN A 246 2.58 -19.65 7.35
N MET A 247 1.52 -19.77 6.53
CA MET A 247 1.43 -19.07 5.24
C MET A 247 1.44 -17.55 5.41
N CYS A 248 0.61 -17.02 6.31
CA CYS A 248 0.56 -15.59 6.58
C CYS A 248 1.91 -15.06 7.11
N ARG A 249 2.54 -15.77 8.03
CA ARG A 249 3.90 -15.44 8.52
C ARG A 249 4.94 -15.49 7.40
N PHE A 250 4.90 -16.53 6.55
CA PHE A 250 5.85 -16.73 5.46
C PHE A 250 5.77 -15.60 4.43
N TYR A 251 4.56 -15.25 3.97
CA TYR A 251 4.39 -14.12 3.06
C TYR A 251 4.72 -12.79 3.74
N SER A 252 4.40 -12.62 5.03
CA SER A 252 4.71 -11.37 5.75
C SER A 252 6.21 -11.04 5.80
N GLY A 253 7.11 -12.03 5.88
CA GLY A 253 8.51 -11.72 6.17
C GLY A 253 9.59 -12.72 5.78
N GLN A 254 9.24 -13.85 5.15
CA GLN A 254 10.21 -14.90 4.85
C GLN A 254 10.40 -15.15 3.36
N PHE A 255 9.36 -15.00 2.52
CA PHE A 255 9.45 -15.37 1.11
C PHE A 255 10.60 -14.65 0.39
N TYR A 256 10.75 -13.34 0.57
CA TYR A 256 11.80 -12.54 -0.07
C TYR A 256 13.22 -12.81 0.43
N ASN A 257 13.38 -13.64 1.47
CA ASN A 257 14.65 -14.06 2.06
C ASN A 257 15.08 -15.47 1.64
N ILE A 258 14.24 -16.24 0.93
CA ILE A 258 14.66 -17.57 0.46
C ILE A 258 15.76 -17.42 -0.60
N PRO A 259 16.76 -18.35 -0.65
CA PRO A 259 17.91 -18.23 -1.54
C PRO A 259 17.55 -18.04 -3.02
N GLU A 260 16.53 -18.77 -3.48
CA GLU A 260 16.10 -18.79 -4.87
C GLU A 260 15.48 -17.47 -5.34
N LEU A 261 14.95 -16.67 -4.40
CA LEU A 261 14.39 -15.35 -4.70
C LEU A 261 15.41 -14.21 -4.54
N GLN A 262 16.60 -14.43 -3.97
CA GLN A 262 17.61 -13.37 -3.79
C GLN A 262 18.08 -12.75 -5.11
N LYS A 263 18.01 -13.51 -6.20
CA LYS A 263 18.37 -13.02 -7.54
C LYS A 263 17.36 -12.05 -8.13
N TYR A 264 16.12 -12.00 -7.63
CA TYR A 264 15.06 -11.17 -8.19
C TYR A 264 14.87 -9.87 -7.41
N LYS A 265 14.58 -8.79 -8.15
CA LYS A 265 14.17 -7.51 -7.58
C LYS A 265 12.66 -7.44 -7.43
N TYR A 266 11.91 -7.76 -8.48
CA TYR A 266 10.44 -7.69 -8.45
C TYR A 266 9.79 -9.08 -8.41
N TYR A 267 8.60 -9.16 -7.82
CA TYR A 267 7.71 -10.30 -7.97
C TYR A 267 6.31 -9.86 -8.35
N TRP A 268 5.59 -10.75 -9.03
CA TRP A 268 4.13 -10.67 -9.17
C TRP A 268 3.53 -11.94 -8.56
N ARG A 269 2.87 -11.80 -7.41
CA ARG A 269 2.18 -12.91 -6.77
C ARG A 269 0.89 -13.25 -7.52
N ILE A 270 0.70 -14.54 -7.78
CA ILE A 270 -0.55 -15.09 -8.29
C ILE A 270 -1.01 -16.25 -7.40
N GLU A 271 -2.32 -16.34 -7.19
CA GLU A 271 -2.95 -17.39 -6.39
C GLU A 271 -3.79 -18.35 -7.27
N PRO A 272 -4.11 -19.56 -6.78
CA PRO A 272 -5.05 -20.44 -7.45
C PRO A 272 -6.46 -19.81 -7.56
N GLN A 273 -7.21 -20.20 -8.59
CA GLN A 273 -8.63 -19.80 -8.80
C GLN A 273 -8.89 -18.31 -9.09
N VAL A 274 -7.87 -17.54 -9.47
CA VAL A 274 -8.03 -16.15 -9.91
C VAL A 274 -8.42 -16.02 -11.39
N HIS A 275 -8.96 -14.86 -11.76
CA HIS A 275 -9.25 -14.45 -13.13
C HIS A 275 -8.51 -13.16 -13.49
N PHE A 276 -8.04 -13.08 -14.74
CA PHE A 276 -7.48 -11.89 -15.36
C PHE A 276 -8.34 -11.54 -16.58
N TYR A 277 -8.78 -10.29 -16.68
CA TYR A 277 -9.77 -9.84 -17.66
C TYR A 277 -9.20 -8.89 -18.71
N THR A 278 -8.01 -8.37 -18.47
CA THR A 278 -7.36 -7.38 -19.33
C THR A 278 -6.32 -8.02 -20.22
N ASP A 279 -6.32 -7.64 -21.49
CA ASP A 279 -5.20 -7.86 -22.40
C ASP A 279 -4.10 -6.84 -22.15
N VAL A 280 -3.11 -7.20 -21.34
CA VAL A 280 -2.03 -6.30 -20.92
C VAL A 280 -1.01 -6.19 -22.06
N THR A 281 -0.86 -4.98 -22.59
CA THR A 281 -0.03 -4.66 -23.76
C THR A 281 1.11 -3.72 -23.41
N TYR A 282 1.65 -3.87 -22.20
CA TYR A 282 2.90 -3.26 -21.76
C TYR A 282 3.58 -4.13 -20.70
N ASP A 283 4.90 -3.98 -20.55
CA ASP A 283 5.69 -4.67 -19.54
C ASP A 283 5.47 -4.00 -18.17
N VAL A 284 4.71 -4.67 -17.32
CA VAL A 284 4.33 -4.18 -15.98
C VAL A 284 5.56 -4.04 -15.07
N PHE A 285 6.55 -4.93 -15.18
CA PHE A 285 7.75 -4.84 -14.34
C PHE A 285 8.66 -3.70 -14.78
N LYS A 286 8.80 -3.45 -16.09
CA LYS A 286 9.51 -2.26 -16.57
C LYS A 286 8.78 -0.96 -16.23
N TYR A 287 7.45 -0.98 -16.18
CA TYR A 287 6.69 0.15 -15.65
C TYR A 287 7.08 0.43 -14.19
N MET A 288 7.08 -0.60 -13.33
CA MET A 288 7.51 -0.46 -11.92
C MET A 288 8.95 0.07 -11.79
N GLU A 289 9.88 -0.47 -12.60
CA GLU A 289 11.29 -0.03 -12.62
C GLU A 289 11.45 1.43 -13.07
N THR A 290 10.81 1.80 -14.19
CA THR A 290 10.91 3.14 -14.79
C THR A 290 10.31 4.22 -13.88
N THR A 291 9.22 3.90 -13.19
CA THR A 291 8.54 4.84 -12.29
C THR A 291 9.05 4.77 -10.84
N GLY A 292 9.93 3.83 -10.52
CA GLY A 292 10.42 3.59 -9.16
C GLY A 292 9.32 3.18 -8.17
N LYS A 293 8.22 2.61 -8.66
CA LYS A 293 7.14 2.07 -7.82
C LYS A 293 7.62 0.81 -7.14
N ILE A 294 7.19 0.63 -5.90
CA ILE A 294 7.64 -0.48 -5.05
C ILE A 294 6.52 -1.47 -4.72
N TYR A 295 5.27 -1.05 -4.86
CA TYR A 295 4.12 -1.89 -4.54
C TYR A 295 2.95 -1.56 -5.45
N GLY A 296 2.27 -2.60 -5.93
CA GLY A 296 1.15 -2.51 -6.83
C GLY A 296 0.02 -3.46 -6.44
N PHE A 297 -1.21 -2.96 -6.45
CA PHE A 297 -2.41 -3.71 -6.06
C PHE A 297 -3.57 -3.48 -7.02
N THR A 298 -4.59 -4.35 -6.98
CA THR A 298 -5.84 -4.19 -7.74
C THR A 298 -7.05 -3.94 -6.85
N VAL A 299 -7.11 -4.55 -5.66
CA VAL A 299 -8.24 -4.46 -4.72
C VAL A 299 -7.72 -4.01 -3.34
N SER A 300 -8.50 -3.17 -2.65
CA SER A 300 -8.26 -2.73 -1.28
C SER A 300 -9.50 -2.98 -0.42
N LEU A 301 -9.32 -3.67 0.71
CA LEU A 301 -10.40 -4.20 1.55
C LEU A 301 -10.26 -3.77 3.02
N TYR A 302 -11.36 -3.79 3.76
CA TYR A 302 -11.33 -3.93 5.22
C TYR A 302 -11.06 -5.39 5.63
N ASP A 303 -10.34 -5.58 6.74
CA ASP A 303 -10.13 -6.90 7.36
C ASP A 303 -11.11 -7.16 8.52
N ILE A 304 -11.08 -8.40 9.01
CA ILE A 304 -11.69 -8.85 10.26
C ILE A 304 -10.85 -8.32 11.42
N GLU A 305 -11.40 -7.39 12.17
CA GLU A 305 -10.81 -6.69 13.31
C GLU A 305 -10.34 -7.63 14.43
N GLU A 306 -11.06 -8.72 14.68
CA GLU A 306 -10.67 -9.76 15.64
C GLU A 306 -9.36 -10.44 15.26
N SER A 307 -9.05 -10.53 13.98
CA SER A 307 -7.84 -11.19 13.50
C SER A 307 -6.58 -10.36 13.68
N VAL A 308 -6.69 -9.05 13.88
CA VAL A 308 -5.59 -8.06 13.92
C VAL A 308 -5.65 -7.13 15.14
N LYS A 309 -6.32 -7.55 16.21
CA LYS A 309 -6.62 -6.74 17.40
C LYS A 309 -5.40 -6.02 17.96
N THR A 310 -4.25 -6.71 18.06
CA THR A 310 -3.02 -6.13 18.63
C THR A 310 -1.97 -5.74 17.59
N LEU A 311 -2.19 -6.00 16.30
CA LEU A 311 -1.23 -5.70 15.23
C LEU A 311 -0.82 -4.22 15.21
N TRP A 312 -1.80 -3.32 15.27
CA TRP A 312 -1.53 -1.88 15.28
C TRP A 312 -0.98 -1.36 16.61
N PRO A 313 -1.52 -1.75 17.78
CA PRO A 313 -0.88 -1.46 19.06
C PRO A 313 0.60 -1.89 19.13
N GLU A 314 0.94 -3.09 18.67
CA GLU A 314 2.32 -3.58 18.63
C GLU A 314 3.17 -2.79 17.62
N THR A 315 2.60 -2.40 16.48
CA THR A 315 3.26 -1.51 15.53
C THR A 315 3.58 -0.15 16.15
N LEU A 316 2.61 0.50 16.81
CA LEU A 316 2.85 1.78 17.50
C LEU A 316 3.90 1.64 18.59
N LYS A 317 3.87 0.54 19.35
CA LYS A 317 4.86 0.24 20.37
C LYS A 317 6.26 0.15 19.75
N TYR A 318 6.43 -0.60 18.65
CA TYR A 318 7.70 -0.70 17.92
C TYR A 318 8.22 0.67 17.45
N LEU A 319 7.37 1.49 16.84
CA LEU A 319 7.76 2.82 16.34
C LEU A 319 8.20 3.77 17.47
N ASN A 320 7.69 3.54 18.68
CA ASN A 320 8.04 4.31 19.88
C ASN A 320 9.21 3.70 20.67
N MET A 321 9.86 2.63 20.19
CA MET A 321 11.08 2.10 20.79
C MET A 321 12.32 2.75 20.18
N GLY A 322 13.22 3.24 21.03
CA GLY A 322 14.54 3.72 20.60
C GLY A 322 14.44 4.77 19.49
N ASP A 323 15.14 4.54 18.39
CA ASP A 323 15.15 5.40 17.21
C ASP A 323 14.28 4.90 16.05
N ASN A 324 13.41 3.90 16.27
CA ASN A 324 12.58 3.29 15.21
C ASN A 324 11.63 4.27 14.53
N TYR A 325 11.26 5.38 15.19
CA TYR A 325 10.48 6.46 14.58
C TYR A 325 11.14 7.00 13.29
N LYS A 326 12.46 6.86 13.13
CA LYS A 326 13.21 7.26 11.92
C LYS A 326 12.79 6.48 10.67
N TYR A 327 12.24 5.28 10.84
CA TYR A 327 11.81 4.44 9.72
C TYR A 327 10.52 4.95 9.08
N VAL A 328 9.72 5.75 9.79
CA VAL A 328 8.45 6.27 9.27
C VAL A 328 8.74 7.26 8.14
N ASN A 329 8.26 6.95 6.95
CA ASN A 329 8.33 7.84 5.81
C ASN A 329 7.35 9.00 6.01
N ARG A 330 7.82 10.25 5.99
CA ARG A 330 6.97 11.44 6.23
C ARG A 330 5.82 11.59 5.24
N ASN A 331 5.92 10.97 4.06
CA ASN A 331 4.89 10.94 3.03
C ASN A 331 4.19 9.58 2.95
N GLY A 332 4.04 8.90 4.08
CA GLY A 332 3.31 7.63 4.17
C GLY A 332 1.78 7.78 4.01
N SER A 333 1.11 6.64 3.87
CA SER A 333 -0.34 6.51 3.70
C SER A 333 -1.08 6.47 5.06
N PHE A 334 -0.85 7.49 5.88
CA PHE A 334 -1.32 7.47 7.27
C PHE A 334 -2.82 7.62 7.40
N GLN A 335 -3.44 8.46 6.56
CA GLN A 335 -4.87 8.74 6.72
C GLN A 335 -5.70 7.51 6.39
N TRP A 336 -5.28 6.73 5.40
CA TRP A 336 -5.91 5.45 5.08
C TRP A 336 -5.75 4.41 6.21
N LEU A 337 -4.59 4.36 6.86
CA LEU A 337 -4.35 3.44 7.98
C LEU A 337 -5.21 3.70 9.21
N VAL A 338 -5.58 4.95 9.49
CA VAL A 338 -6.33 5.31 10.71
C VAL A 338 -7.73 5.88 10.43
N GLU A 339 -8.23 5.75 9.19
CA GLU A 339 -9.57 6.15 8.80
C GLU A 339 -10.63 5.49 9.71
N ASP A 340 -11.58 6.30 10.19
CA ASP A 340 -12.57 5.87 11.19
C ASP A 340 -14.02 6.25 10.88
N LEU A 341 -14.33 6.76 9.68
CA LEU A 341 -15.68 7.19 9.33
C LEU A 341 -16.53 6.04 8.77
N GLN A 342 -16.00 5.22 7.85
CA GLN A 342 -16.80 4.15 7.24
C GLN A 342 -17.01 2.96 8.19
N ASN A 343 -15.97 2.56 8.94
CA ASN A 343 -16.07 1.43 9.87
C ASN A 343 -15.47 1.75 11.27
N PRO A 344 -16.04 2.72 12.02
CA PRO A 344 -15.51 3.16 13.32
C PRO A 344 -15.37 2.04 14.36
N TYR A 345 -16.25 1.04 14.31
CA TYR A 345 -16.17 -0.12 15.21
C TYR A 345 -14.90 -0.94 14.96
N LYS A 346 -14.60 -1.26 13.68
CA LYS A 346 -13.39 -1.97 13.29
C LYS A 346 -12.16 -1.20 13.72
N THR A 347 -12.12 0.10 13.43
CA THR A 347 -11.02 0.99 13.81
C THR A 347 -10.77 0.99 15.31
N LYS A 348 -11.83 1.12 16.12
CA LYS A 348 -11.73 1.08 17.57
C LYS A 348 -11.29 -0.29 18.09
N PHE A 349 -11.81 -1.37 17.53
CA PHE A 349 -11.50 -2.73 17.97
C PHE A 349 -10.05 -3.10 17.69
N ALA A 350 -9.53 -2.74 16.51
CA ALA A 350 -8.15 -2.94 16.10
C ALA A 350 -7.17 -1.87 16.65
N GLY A 351 -7.53 -1.22 17.77
CA GLY A 351 -6.65 -0.30 18.48
C GLY A 351 -6.30 1.00 17.75
N GLY A 352 -7.12 1.41 16.77
CA GLY A 352 -6.93 2.62 15.97
C GLY A 352 -6.61 2.37 14.50
N TYR A 353 -6.40 1.11 14.08
CA TYR A 353 -6.18 0.74 12.68
C TYR A 353 -7.50 0.52 11.96
N SER A 354 -7.68 1.18 10.80
CA SER A 354 -8.88 1.10 9.97
C SER A 354 -9.24 -0.32 9.52
N THR A 355 -8.30 -1.25 9.62
CA THR A 355 -8.32 -2.60 9.01
C THR A 355 -8.20 -2.61 7.49
N CYS A 356 -8.01 -1.44 6.88
CA CYS A 356 -7.82 -1.35 5.44
C CYS A 356 -6.48 -1.90 4.99
N HIS A 357 -6.51 -2.76 3.98
CA HIS A 357 -5.34 -3.42 3.43
C HIS A 357 -5.44 -3.60 1.92
N PHE A 358 -4.29 -3.60 1.25
CA PHE A 358 -4.14 -4.07 -0.13
C PHE A 358 -4.31 -5.57 -0.15
N TRP A 359 -5.18 -6.09 -1.02
CA TRP A 359 -5.56 -7.50 -1.00
C TRP A 359 -4.49 -8.37 -1.69
N SER A 360 -3.54 -8.85 -0.88
CA SER A 360 -2.23 -9.39 -1.31
C SER A 360 -2.26 -10.66 -2.15
N ASN A 361 -3.41 -11.34 -2.37
CA ASN A 361 -3.48 -12.42 -3.36
C ASN A 361 -3.12 -11.95 -4.78
N PHE A 362 -3.28 -10.65 -5.04
CA PHE A 362 -2.60 -9.94 -6.11
C PHE A 362 -1.65 -8.91 -5.50
N GLU A 363 -0.37 -9.02 -5.81
CA GLU A 363 0.62 -7.99 -5.48
C GLU A 363 1.76 -8.01 -6.50
N ILE A 364 2.20 -6.83 -6.90
CA ILE A 364 3.44 -6.63 -7.64
C ILE A 364 4.36 -5.81 -6.74
N GLY A 365 5.44 -6.41 -6.25
CA GLY A 365 6.27 -5.80 -5.21
C GLY A 365 7.75 -5.78 -5.57
N ASP A 366 8.44 -4.74 -5.10
CA ASP A 366 9.90 -4.66 -5.03
C ASP A 366 10.38 -5.38 -3.77
N MET A 367 11.04 -6.53 -3.93
CA MET A 367 11.60 -7.30 -2.82
C MET A 367 12.63 -6.51 -2.02
N ASP A 368 13.30 -5.51 -2.61
CA ASP A 368 14.30 -4.71 -1.90
C ASP A 368 13.66 -3.83 -0.81
N PHE A 369 12.40 -3.42 -0.99
CA PHE A 369 11.64 -2.75 0.06
C PHE A 369 11.46 -3.66 1.28
N PHE A 370 11.03 -4.91 1.04
CA PHE A 370 10.80 -5.88 2.10
C PHE A 370 12.10 -6.35 2.77
N ARG A 371 13.19 -6.46 2.01
CA ARG A 371 14.54 -6.74 2.51
C ARG A 371 15.13 -5.57 3.29
N GLY A 372 14.64 -4.35 3.05
CA GLY A 372 15.10 -3.12 3.67
C GLY A 372 15.00 -3.14 5.19
N GLU A 373 15.90 -2.40 5.82
CA GLU A 373 16.06 -2.38 7.29
C GLU A 373 14.74 -2.07 8.03
N ALA A 374 14.00 -1.05 7.56
CA ALA A 374 12.74 -0.63 8.17
C ALA A 374 11.70 -1.76 8.25
N TYR A 375 11.40 -2.39 7.11
CA TYR A 375 10.39 -3.45 7.03
C TYR A 375 10.87 -4.71 7.75
N ASN A 376 12.11 -5.14 7.52
CA ASN A 376 12.64 -6.39 8.06
C ASN A 376 12.78 -6.34 9.60
N ASN A 377 13.25 -5.23 10.17
CA ASN A 377 13.34 -5.08 11.63
C ASN A 377 11.96 -5.01 12.29
N TRP A 378 11.00 -4.33 11.65
CA TRP A 378 9.62 -4.30 12.12
C TRP A 378 8.96 -5.69 12.04
N PHE A 379 9.14 -6.42 10.94
CA PHE A 379 8.65 -7.79 10.82
C PHE A 379 9.24 -8.70 11.90
N LYS A 380 10.56 -8.65 12.15
CA LYS A 380 11.19 -9.43 13.23
C LYS A 380 10.59 -9.10 14.60
N TYR A 381 10.30 -7.83 14.85
CA TYR A 381 9.60 -7.42 16.05
C TYR A 381 8.21 -8.07 16.12
N LEU A 382 7.39 -7.92 15.08
CA LEU A 382 6.05 -8.54 15.03
C LEU A 382 6.11 -10.05 15.23
N ASP A 383 7.04 -10.74 14.58
CA ASP A 383 7.23 -12.18 14.71
C ASP A 383 7.56 -12.58 16.16
N SER A 384 8.38 -11.79 16.84
CA SER A 384 8.74 -12.02 18.26
C SER A 384 7.56 -11.90 19.24
N THR A 385 6.50 -11.17 18.87
CA THR A 385 5.28 -11.05 19.70
C THR A 385 4.41 -12.31 19.69
N GLY A 386 4.58 -13.18 18.68
CA GLY A 386 3.75 -14.34 18.43
C GLY A 386 2.35 -14.03 17.87
N GLY A 387 2.04 -12.79 17.48
CA GLY A 387 0.71 -12.39 16.98
C GLY A 387 0.26 -13.14 15.72
N PHE A 388 1.17 -13.71 14.93
CA PHE A 388 0.81 -14.62 13.84
C PHE A 388 0.15 -15.92 14.31
N TYR A 389 0.28 -16.31 15.59
CA TYR A 389 -0.26 -17.56 16.15
C TYR A 389 -1.22 -17.32 17.32
N TYR A 390 -0.98 -16.29 18.14
CA TYR A 390 -1.93 -15.90 19.21
C TYR A 390 -3.10 -15.07 18.68
N GLU A 391 -2.94 -14.47 17.50
CA GLU A 391 -4.02 -13.92 16.68
C GLU A 391 -3.96 -14.57 15.29
N ARG A 392 -4.57 -13.94 14.28
CA ARG A 392 -4.57 -14.46 12.90
C ARG A 392 -4.14 -13.36 11.93
N TRP A 393 -3.01 -12.72 12.23
CA TRP A 393 -2.42 -11.65 11.42
C TRP A 393 -2.15 -12.16 10.00
N GLY A 394 -2.92 -11.64 9.04
CA GLY A 394 -2.70 -11.91 7.62
C GLY A 394 -1.47 -11.18 7.08
N ASP A 395 -0.88 -11.70 6.01
CA ASP A 395 0.16 -10.99 5.26
C ASP A 395 -0.37 -9.70 4.63
N ALA A 396 -1.63 -9.68 4.19
CA ALA A 396 -2.25 -8.50 3.59
C ALA A 396 -2.23 -7.25 4.51
N PRO A 397 -2.75 -7.29 5.77
CA PRO A 397 -2.65 -6.15 6.68
C PRO A 397 -1.20 -5.85 7.08
N VAL A 398 -0.32 -6.85 7.23
CA VAL A 398 1.10 -6.62 7.55
C VAL A 398 1.83 -5.89 6.42
N HIS A 399 1.69 -6.35 5.17
CA HIS A 399 2.25 -5.65 4.00
C HIS A 399 1.70 -4.23 3.89
N SER A 400 0.39 -4.06 4.11
CA SER A 400 -0.27 -2.77 3.96
C SER A 400 0.19 -1.75 5.00
N ILE A 401 0.32 -2.17 6.26
CA ILE A 401 0.88 -1.33 7.33
C ILE A 401 2.35 -1.00 7.02
N GLY A 402 3.17 -1.99 6.69
CA GLY A 402 4.58 -1.78 6.38
C GLY A 402 4.79 -0.83 5.20
N VAL A 403 4.10 -1.05 4.08
CA VAL A 403 4.13 -0.17 2.90
C VAL A 403 3.64 1.23 3.26
N SER A 404 2.53 1.36 3.98
CA SER A 404 1.95 2.67 4.29
C SER A 404 2.78 3.48 5.30
N LEU A 405 3.57 2.82 6.15
CA LEU A 405 4.44 3.47 7.13
C LEU A 405 5.84 3.78 6.58
N PHE A 406 6.44 2.84 5.85
CA PHE A 406 7.88 2.90 5.52
C PHE A 406 8.13 3.30 4.07
N ALA A 407 7.11 3.30 3.21
CA ALA A 407 7.22 3.79 1.84
C ALA A 407 6.68 5.20 1.69
N ASP A 408 7.16 5.88 0.65
CA ASP A 408 6.46 7.05 0.13
C ASP A 408 5.19 6.58 -0.59
N LYS A 409 4.02 7.11 -0.23
CA LYS A 409 2.73 6.71 -0.82
C LYS A 409 2.68 6.90 -2.34
N SER A 410 3.46 7.82 -2.91
CA SER A 410 3.55 8.02 -4.37
C SER A 410 4.24 6.85 -5.10
N LYS A 411 4.94 5.97 -4.36
CA LYS A 411 5.56 4.74 -4.88
C LYS A 411 4.63 3.52 -4.84
N VAL A 412 3.41 3.70 -4.32
CA VAL A 412 2.36 2.69 -4.32
C VAL A 412 1.41 2.96 -5.49
N HIS A 413 1.09 1.93 -6.26
CA HIS A 413 0.29 2.07 -7.48
C HIS A 413 -0.96 1.19 -7.43
N TRP A 414 -2.11 1.81 -7.70
CA TRP A 414 -3.33 1.07 -7.96
C TRP A 414 -3.42 0.74 -9.45
N PHE A 415 -3.24 -0.53 -9.79
CA PHE A 415 -3.38 -1.05 -11.15
C PHE A 415 -4.86 -1.12 -11.55
N ARG A 416 -5.50 0.05 -11.70
CA ARG A 416 -6.91 0.18 -12.07
C ARG A 416 -7.21 -0.44 -13.44
N ASP A 417 -6.24 -0.39 -14.36
CA ASP A 417 -6.32 -0.98 -15.70
C ASP A 417 -6.27 -2.51 -15.70
N LEU A 418 -5.72 -3.15 -14.66
CA LEU A 418 -5.57 -4.61 -14.60
C LEU A 418 -6.84 -5.28 -14.03
N GLY A 419 -7.72 -5.69 -14.93
CA GLY A 419 -8.94 -6.41 -14.61
C GLY A 419 -8.64 -7.73 -13.90
N TYR A 420 -9.14 -7.88 -12.68
CA TYR A 420 -8.80 -8.98 -11.77
C TYR A 420 -10.00 -9.45 -10.95
N ASN A 421 -10.04 -10.74 -10.63
CA ASN A 421 -10.96 -11.30 -9.66
C ASN A 421 -10.33 -12.45 -8.89
N HIS A 422 -10.48 -12.38 -7.57
CA HIS A 422 -10.47 -13.52 -6.68
C HIS A 422 -11.80 -13.46 -5.94
N ASP A 423 -12.53 -14.57 -5.84
CA ASP A 423 -13.86 -14.53 -5.24
C ASP A 423 -13.79 -14.01 -3.79
N PRO A 424 -14.70 -13.13 -3.34
CA PRO A 424 -15.86 -12.57 -4.06
C PRO A 424 -15.65 -11.19 -4.71
N TYR A 425 -14.42 -10.65 -4.78
CA TYR A 425 -14.15 -9.27 -5.16
C TYR A 425 -13.56 -9.12 -6.58
N TYR A 426 -13.77 -7.95 -7.16
CA TYR A 426 -13.44 -7.64 -8.55
C TYR A 426 -12.77 -6.27 -8.63
N ASN A 427 -11.76 -6.16 -9.50
CA ASN A 427 -11.30 -4.91 -10.09
C ASN A 427 -11.64 -4.98 -11.58
N CYS A 428 -12.57 -4.14 -12.04
CA CYS A 428 -13.01 -4.12 -13.44
C CYS A 428 -13.34 -2.69 -13.87
N ALA A 429 -12.34 -1.97 -14.38
CA ALA A 429 -12.51 -0.64 -14.93
C ALA A 429 -12.93 -0.70 -16.41
N LYS A 430 -13.57 0.36 -16.89
CA LYS A 430 -13.88 0.53 -18.30
C LYS A 430 -12.59 0.82 -19.08
N THR A 431 -12.11 -0.15 -19.85
CA THR A 431 -10.95 0.00 -20.74
C THR A 431 -11.24 -0.69 -22.07
N PRO A 432 -10.60 -0.28 -23.19
CA PRO A 432 -10.73 -1.00 -24.46
C PRO A 432 -10.05 -2.38 -24.44
N PHE A 433 -9.27 -2.70 -23.39
CA PHE A 433 -8.50 -3.94 -23.26
C PHE A 433 -9.13 -4.95 -22.27
N THR A 434 -10.17 -4.54 -21.55
CA THR A 434 -10.81 -5.35 -20.50
C THR A 434 -12.12 -5.96 -21.03
N SER A 435 -12.31 -7.25 -20.82
CA SER A 435 -13.55 -7.96 -21.22
C SER A 435 -13.92 -9.07 -20.24
N HIS A 436 -15.16 -9.57 -20.32
CA HIS A 436 -15.66 -10.69 -19.50
C HIS A 436 -15.76 -10.42 -17.98
N CYS A 437 -15.82 -9.16 -17.58
CA CYS A 437 -16.21 -8.72 -16.23
C CYS A 437 -17.24 -7.59 -16.30
N VAL A 438 -17.95 -7.35 -15.20
CA VAL A 438 -18.93 -6.26 -15.09
C VAL A 438 -18.22 -5.02 -14.58
N VAL A 439 -18.17 -3.97 -15.41
CA VAL A 439 -17.51 -2.70 -15.07
C VAL A 439 -18.12 -2.09 -13.80
N GLY A 440 -17.25 -1.62 -12.89
CA GLY A 440 -17.66 -0.97 -11.64
C GLY A 440 -18.29 -1.88 -10.59
N LYS A 441 -18.53 -3.16 -10.90
CA LYS A 441 -18.95 -4.14 -9.90
C LYS A 441 -17.76 -4.48 -9.00
N PHE A 442 -17.86 -4.18 -7.71
CA PHE A 442 -16.79 -4.45 -6.74
C PHE A 442 -16.84 -5.86 -6.17
N SER A 443 -18.02 -6.39 -5.90
CA SER A 443 -18.20 -7.69 -5.24
C SER A 443 -19.31 -8.51 -5.88
N ARG A 444 -19.29 -9.83 -5.67
CA ARG A 444 -20.36 -10.73 -6.13
C ARG A 444 -21.68 -10.40 -5.43
N TYR A 445 -21.62 -10.06 -4.14
CA TYR A 445 -22.76 -9.84 -3.25
C TYR A 445 -22.76 -8.39 -2.75
N GLU A 446 -23.82 -7.64 -3.01
CA GLU A 446 -23.88 -6.19 -2.74
C GLU A 446 -23.58 -5.80 -1.29
N HIS A 447 -23.96 -6.64 -0.32
CA HIS A 447 -23.67 -6.38 1.10
C HIS A 447 -22.17 -6.33 1.41
N LEU A 448 -21.31 -6.90 0.55
CA LEU A 448 -19.85 -6.84 0.69
C LEU A 448 -19.25 -5.55 0.12
N ASN A 449 -20.03 -4.66 -0.48
CA ASN A 449 -19.52 -3.38 -0.98
C ASN A 449 -19.01 -2.48 0.16
N ASP A 450 -19.49 -2.67 1.39
CA ASP A 450 -19.01 -1.97 2.57
C ASP A 450 -17.58 -2.39 3.00
N GLN A 451 -17.04 -3.46 2.39
CA GLN A 451 -15.66 -3.91 2.55
C GLN A 451 -14.68 -3.19 1.63
N ASN A 452 -15.13 -2.38 0.66
CA ASN A 452 -14.23 -1.64 -0.23
C ASN A 452 -13.55 -0.49 0.53
N CYS A 453 -12.22 -0.44 0.51
CA CYS A 453 -11.44 0.64 1.13
C CYS A 453 -10.57 1.45 0.15
N VAL A 454 -10.70 1.25 -1.17
CA VAL A 454 -9.89 2.00 -2.14
C VAL A 454 -10.23 3.48 -2.17
N MET A 455 -11.51 3.85 -1.98
CA MET A 455 -11.93 5.25 -2.01
C MET A 455 -11.33 6.07 -0.87
N ASN A 456 -11.18 5.46 0.31
CA ASN A 456 -10.53 6.11 1.45
C ASN A 456 -9.06 6.40 1.16
N TRP A 457 -8.36 5.46 0.52
CA TRP A 457 -6.97 5.65 0.11
C TRP A 457 -6.82 6.81 -0.90
N LEU A 458 -7.65 6.83 -1.94
CA LEU A 458 -7.63 7.90 -2.94
C LEU A 458 -7.98 9.27 -2.35
N GLU A 459 -9.00 9.32 -1.50
CA GLU A 459 -9.55 10.58 -1.00
C GLU A 459 -8.70 11.23 0.10
N TYR A 460 -8.23 10.44 1.06
CA TYR A 460 -7.58 11.00 2.26
C TYR A 460 -6.05 11.01 2.17
N ASP A 461 -5.45 10.12 1.38
CA ASP A 461 -4.03 10.19 1.07
C ASP A 461 -3.74 10.98 -0.22
N GLU A 462 -4.76 11.55 -0.87
CA GLU A 462 -4.64 12.47 -2.01
C GLU A 462 -3.77 11.88 -3.14
N ILE A 463 -4.00 10.61 -3.49
CA ILE A 463 -3.18 9.91 -4.48
C ILE A 463 -3.47 10.46 -5.88
N LYS A 464 -2.39 10.73 -6.62
CA LYS A 464 -2.46 11.21 -8.00
C LYS A 464 -3.04 10.14 -8.94
N ASP A 465 -4.07 10.49 -9.69
CA ASP A 465 -4.55 9.67 -10.82
C ASP A 465 -3.54 9.77 -11.97
N VAL A 466 -3.12 8.61 -12.50
CA VAL A 466 -2.14 8.49 -13.58
C VAL A 466 -2.77 8.02 -14.89
N TYR A 467 -4.09 7.84 -14.94
CA TYR A 467 -4.80 7.33 -16.12
C TYR A 467 -5.60 8.40 -16.86
N SER A 468 -5.90 9.53 -16.22
CA SER A 468 -6.51 10.69 -16.88
C SER A 468 -5.46 11.44 -17.71
N GLY A 469 -5.70 11.56 -19.01
CA GLY A 469 -4.94 12.47 -19.86
C GLY A 469 -5.24 13.92 -19.48
N LYS A 470 -4.22 14.79 -19.56
CA LYS A 470 -4.43 16.23 -19.53
C LYS A 470 -5.20 16.70 -20.76
#